data_AF-A0A0S7EGQ4-F1
#
_entry.id   AF-A0A0S7EGQ4-F1
#
_cell.length_a   1.000
_cell.length_b   1.000
_cell.length_c   1.000
_cell.angle_alpha   90.00
_cell.angle_beta   90.00
_cell.angle_gamma   90.00
#
_symmetry.space_group_name_H-M   'P 1'
#
loop_
_entity.id
_entity.type
_entity.pdbx_description
1 polymer ?
#
loop_
_entity_poly.entity_id
_entity_poly.type
_entity_poly.pdbx_seq_one_letter_code
_entity_poly.pdbx_strand_id
1 'polypeptide(L)'
;RLVFNVTAPPAEGYITHLEDHTRPVGSFTWLDLHDMKVAYQPPNSSQSLRRSLQVEFQAIDGFFTSSPSILVHLSIRMSETNAPRVSWNMGLDLLEGQSRPITWEELQVVDKDNINAVHLVAVDGPAHGRLSVRGVKAFMFQVRDLKEGVVIYHHSDSDSTSDHIIFRISDGHHSIRHKFPINILPKDDSPPFLINNVALEVPEGGAVRLQEYLLLATDTDSSDDLILYQMVSGPRAGRLVRKSSTHQTGVSVDSFLQRDLIEGQIYYQHSGDETFEDSFDMLLSDSHQPPNLSQTYTVVVHVFPVKDLLPAEAPGTVRSLVVRETEVVHVSQSQLNFSDRENPDSDLTYIITQSCSSPLQP
;
A
#
# COMPACT_ATOMS: atom_id res chain seq x y z
N ARG A 1 31.36 -20.42 -18.74
CA ARG A 1 30.97 -19.96 -17.38
C ARG A 1 31.88 -20.69 -16.40
N LEU A 2 32.57 -19.98 -15.51
CA LEU A 2 33.44 -20.59 -14.50
C LEU A 2 32.70 -20.68 -13.17
N VAL A 3 32.79 -21.85 -12.54
CA VAL A 3 32.26 -22.13 -11.19
C VAL A 3 33.44 -22.55 -10.32
N PHE A 4 33.51 -22.03 -9.11
CA PHE A 4 34.51 -22.36 -8.11
C PHE A 4 33.85 -23.21 -7.03
N ASN A 5 34.33 -24.43 -6.83
CA ASN A 5 33.90 -25.29 -5.73
C ASN A 5 34.86 -25.16 -4.55
N VAL A 6 34.33 -25.14 -3.34
CA VAL A 6 35.10 -25.26 -2.09
C VAL A 6 35.39 -26.73 -1.86
N THR A 7 36.61 -27.17 -2.15
CA THR A 7 37.00 -28.58 -2.04
C THR A 7 37.51 -28.95 -0.65
N ALA A 8 38.12 -27.99 0.06
CA ALA A 8 38.45 -28.12 1.48
C ALA A 8 38.07 -26.81 2.22
N PRO A 9 37.07 -26.84 3.11
CA PRO A 9 36.66 -25.65 3.87
C PRO A 9 37.72 -25.25 4.90
N PRO A 10 37.70 -24.00 5.39
CA PRO A 10 38.59 -23.59 6.48
C PRO A 10 38.33 -24.41 7.75
N ALA A 11 39.39 -24.64 8.54
CA ALA A 11 39.28 -25.38 9.80
C ALA A 11 38.35 -24.73 10.84
N GLU A 12 38.14 -23.41 10.73
CA GLU A 12 37.26 -22.63 11.59
C GLU A 12 36.60 -21.51 10.75
N GLY A 13 35.33 -21.20 11.05
CA GLY A 13 34.52 -20.28 10.23
C GLY A 13 34.06 -20.93 8.94
N TYR A 14 33.64 -20.14 7.96
CA TYR A 14 33.18 -20.67 6.66
C TYR A 14 33.26 -19.61 5.54
N ILE A 15 33.28 -20.08 4.29
CA ILE A 15 33.08 -19.21 3.12
C ILE A 15 31.59 -19.04 2.90
N THR A 16 31.14 -17.83 2.59
CA THR A 16 29.73 -17.49 2.47
C THR A 16 29.46 -16.49 1.34
N HIS A 17 28.20 -16.37 0.93
CA HIS A 17 27.76 -15.40 -0.05
C HIS A 17 27.14 -14.18 0.64
N LEU A 18 27.36 -12.97 0.16
CA LEU A 18 26.89 -11.76 0.84
C LEU A 18 25.36 -11.58 0.79
N GLU A 19 24.69 -12.16 -0.20
CA GLU A 19 23.22 -12.18 -0.24
C GLU A 19 22.62 -13.12 0.83
N ASP A 20 23.38 -14.12 1.28
CA ASP A 20 23.00 -14.99 2.39
C ASP A 20 24.25 -15.50 3.12
N HIS A 21 24.71 -14.65 4.04
CA HIS A 21 25.98 -14.87 4.75
C HIS A 21 25.84 -15.85 5.93
N THR A 22 24.63 -16.37 6.15
CA THR A 22 24.23 -17.18 7.32
C THR A 22 24.63 -18.65 7.21
N ARG A 23 25.02 -19.09 6.02
CA ARG A 23 25.40 -20.48 5.73
C ARG A 23 26.68 -20.59 4.92
N PRO A 24 27.41 -21.72 5.05
CA PRO A 24 28.53 -22.01 4.17
C PRO A 24 28.04 -22.17 2.73
N VAL A 25 28.80 -21.64 1.78
CA VAL A 25 28.64 -21.96 0.35
C VAL A 25 29.61 -23.06 -0.06
N GLY A 26 29.09 -24.05 -0.79
CA GLY A 26 29.91 -25.12 -1.39
C GLY A 26 30.48 -24.73 -2.75
N SER A 27 29.86 -23.77 -3.44
CA SER A 27 30.34 -23.25 -4.72
C SER A 27 29.81 -21.84 -5.01
N PHE A 28 30.48 -21.13 -5.91
CA PHE A 28 30.10 -19.80 -6.39
C PHE A 28 30.65 -19.57 -7.80
N THR A 29 30.15 -18.58 -8.50
CA THR A 29 30.53 -18.29 -9.89
C THR A 29 31.63 -17.24 -9.99
N TRP A 30 32.23 -17.11 -11.17
CA TRP A 30 33.14 -16.00 -11.46
C TRP A 30 32.47 -14.63 -11.29
N LEU A 31 31.17 -14.52 -11.60
CA LEU A 31 30.44 -13.26 -11.44
C LEU A 31 30.33 -12.89 -9.95
N ASP A 32 30.06 -13.87 -9.07
CA ASP A 32 29.98 -13.63 -7.63
C ASP A 32 31.32 -13.15 -7.06
N LEU A 33 32.45 -13.67 -7.57
CA LEU A 33 33.78 -13.14 -7.24
C LEU A 33 34.00 -11.73 -7.79
N HIS A 34 33.63 -11.50 -9.05
CA HIS A 34 33.81 -10.20 -9.72
C HIS A 34 33.03 -9.09 -9.01
N ASP A 35 31.82 -9.41 -8.57
CA ASP A 35 30.90 -8.51 -7.86
C ASP A 35 31.18 -8.45 -6.35
N MET A 36 32.27 -9.08 -5.88
CA MET A 36 32.70 -9.08 -4.47
C MET A 36 31.64 -9.66 -3.51
N LYS A 37 30.85 -10.64 -3.96
CA LYS A 37 29.75 -11.26 -3.19
C LYS A 37 30.17 -12.48 -2.38
N VAL A 38 31.45 -12.85 -2.36
CA VAL A 38 31.95 -14.01 -1.61
C VAL A 38 32.85 -13.52 -0.49
N ALA A 39 32.59 -13.98 0.74
CA ALA A 39 33.32 -13.57 1.93
C ALA A 39 33.69 -14.76 2.82
N TYR A 40 34.69 -14.56 3.69
CA TYR A 40 34.96 -15.47 4.80
C TYR A 40 34.31 -14.93 6.07
N GLN A 41 33.46 -15.76 6.68
CA GLN A 41 32.90 -15.49 8.01
C GLN A 41 33.77 -16.18 9.07
N PRO A 42 34.45 -15.41 9.94
CA PRO A 42 35.21 -15.99 11.05
C PRO A 42 34.27 -16.57 12.13
N PRO A 43 34.78 -17.44 13.01
CA PRO A 43 34.04 -17.90 14.18
C PRO A 43 33.59 -16.74 15.06
N ASN A 44 32.45 -16.91 15.75
CA ASN A 44 31.93 -15.96 16.72
C ASN A 44 32.66 -16.07 18.07
N SER A 45 33.98 -15.89 18.02
CA SER A 45 34.86 -15.83 19.19
C SER A 45 35.97 -14.81 19.00
N SER A 46 36.41 -14.20 20.10
CA SER A 46 37.58 -13.32 20.08
C SER A 46 38.85 -14.15 20.04
N GLN A 47 39.65 -13.94 18.99
CA GLN A 47 40.93 -14.61 18.85
C GLN A 47 42.04 -13.83 19.57
N SER A 48 42.74 -14.51 20.48
CA SER A 48 43.86 -13.97 21.26
C SER A 48 45.21 -14.05 20.55
N LEU A 49 45.31 -14.82 19.45
CA LEU A 49 46.52 -14.98 18.64
C LEU A 49 46.19 -14.86 17.15
N ARG A 50 47.17 -14.40 16.35
CA ARG A 50 47.07 -14.42 14.88
C ARG A 50 46.91 -15.87 14.42
N ARG A 51 45.96 -16.12 13.52
CA ARG A 51 45.77 -17.44 12.91
C ARG A 51 45.96 -17.39 11.41
N SER A 52 46.50 -18.48 10.87
CA SER A 52 46.58 -18.70 9.43
C SER A 52 45.73 -19.92 9.11
N LEU A 53 44.65 -19.73 8.38
CA LEU A 53 43.82 -20.80 7.86
C LEU A 53 44.12 -21.02 6.38
N GLN A 54 43.65 -22.15 5.87
CA GLN A 54 43.77 -22.54 4.47
C GLN A 54 42.38 -22.94 3.97
N VAL A 55 42.07 -22.56 2.74
CA VAL A 55 40.87 -22.98 2.02
C VAL A 55 41.30 -23.42 0.64
N GLU A 56 40.79 -24.56 0.18
CA GLU A 56 41.06 -25.05 -1.16
C GLU A 56 39.83 -24.89 -2.05
N PHE A 57 40.08 -24.42 -3.26
CA PHE A 57 39.08 -24.27 -4.31
C PHE A 57 39.48 -25.04 -5.57
N GLN A 58 38.48 -25.37 -6.38
CA GLN A 58 38.68 -25.91 -7.72
C GLN A 58 37.78 -25.15 -8.70
N ALA A 59 38.36 -24.63 -9.78
CA ALA A 59 37.61 -23.97 -10.84
C ALA A 59 37.15 -25.01 -11.87
N ILE A 60 35.89 -24.93 -12.29
CA ILE A 60 35.24 -25.79 -13.26
C ILE A 60 34.72 -24.92 -14.40
N ASP A 61 35.07 -25.26 -15.63
CA ASP A 61 34.63 -24.54 -16.82
C ASP A 61 33.28 -25.02 -17.38
N GLY A 62 32.85 -24.42 -18.51
CA GLY A 62 31.59 -24.78 -19.16
C GLY A 62 31.59 -26.17 -19.81
N PHE A 63 32.74 -26.84 -19.86
CA PHE A 63 32.91 -28.20 -20.37
C PHE A 63 33.14 -29.21 -19.24
N PHE A 64 32.90 -28.80 -17.98
CA PHE A 64 33.11 -29.62 -16.77
C PHE A 64 34.57 -30.03 -16.53
N THR A 65 35.52 -29.34 -17.16
CA THR A 65 36.94 -29.58 -16.91
C THR A 65 37.34 -28.86 -15.63
N SER A 66 38.03 -29.58 -14.74
CA SER A 66 38.45 -29.07 -13.43
C SER A 66 39.90 -28.58 -13.46
N SER A 67 40.17 -27.48 -12.77
CA SER A 67 41.54 -26.98 -12.54
C SER A 67 42.29 -27.84 -11.51
N PRO A 68 43.61 -27.67 -11.38
CA PRO A 68 44.33 -28.03 -10.15
C PRO A 68 43.74 -27.32 -8.92
N SER A 69 44.00 -27.86 -7.72
CA SER A 69 43.59 -27.23 -6.46
C SER A 69 44.23 -25.85 -6.29
N ILE A 70 43.42 -24.86 -5.93
CA ILE A 70 43.80 -23.49 -5.66
C ILE A 70 43.77 -23.29 -4.15
N LEU A 71 44.95 -23.17 -3.53
CA LEU A 71 45.09 -22.95 -2.08
C LEU A 71 45.10 -21.45 -1.77
N VAL A 72 44.18 -21.01 -0.91
CA VAL A 72 44.12 -19.64 -0.40
C VAL A 72 44.44 -19.62 1.08
N HIS A 73 45.41 -18.78 1.47
CA HIS A 73 45.77 -18.56 2.86
C HIS A 73 44.98 -17.39 3.45
N LEU A 74 44.23 -17.65 4.53
CA LEU A 74 43.50 -16.63 5.27
C LEU A 74 44.30 -16.26 6.53
N SER A 75 44.78 -15.03 6.63
CA SER A 75 45.49 -14.53 7.81
C SER A 75 44.56 -13.70 8.69
N ILE A 76 44.00 -14.30 9.74
CA ILE A 76 43.15 -13.64 10.73
C ILE A 76 44.04 -12.92 11.74
N ARG A 77 43.88 -11.59 11.84
CA ARG A 77 44.59 -10.77 12.82
C ARG A 77 43.91 -10.87 14.18
N MET A 78 44.68 -10.65 15.24
CA MET A 78 44.13 -10.56 16.60
C MET A 78 43.16 -9.39 16.70
N SER A 79 42.18 -9.49 17.59
CA SER A 79 41.41 -8.31 17.97
C SER A 79 42.32 -7.36 18.75
N GLU A 80 42.57 -6.18 18.18
CA GLU A 80 43.34 -5.10 18.79
C GLU A 80 42.57 -4.36 19.90
N THR A 81 41.28 -4.67 20.06
CA THR A 81 40.40 -4.04 21.03
C THR A 81 39.88 -5.03 22.06
N ASN A 82 39.76 -4.55 23.29
CA ASN A 82 39.02 -5.19 24.38
C ASN A 82 37.58 -4.66 24.46
N ALA A 83 37.16 -3.78 23.54
CA ALA A 83 35.78 -3.34 23.49
C ALA A 83 34.88 -4.46 22.95
N PRO A 84 33.63 -4.57 23.46
CA PRO A 84 32.67 -5.52 22.92
C PRO A 84 32.33 -5.13 21.48
N ARG A 85 32.14 -6.13 20.62
CA ARG A 85 31.73 -5.95 19.22
C ARG A 85 30.60 -6.89 18.85
N VAL A 86 29.74 -6.45 17.94
CA VAL A 86 28.75 -7.34 17.32
C VAL A 86 29.45 -8.13 16.23
N SER A 87 29.47 -9.46 16.36
CA SER A 87 29.98 -10.36 15.32
C SER A 87 28.89 -10.80 14.36
N TRP A 88 27.63 -10.73 14.79
CA TRP A 88 26.48 -11.23 14.04
C TRP A 88 25.22 -10.43 14.37
N ASN A 89 24.47 -10.02 13.36
CA ASN A 89 23.19 -9.32 13.52
C ASN A 89 22.28 -9.63 12.32
N MET A 90 21.41 -10.61 12.48
CA MET A 90 20.40 -10.95 11.48
C MET A 90 19.12 -10.12 11.60
N GLY A 91 18.98 -9.36 12.69
CA GLY A 91 17.70 -8.75 13.03
C GLY A 91 16.68 -9.79 13.47
N LEU A 92 15.41 -9.41 13.43
CA LEU A 92 14.29 -10.27 13.81
C LEU A 92 13.14 -10.12 12.81
N ASP A 93 12.68 -11.24 12.26
CA ASP A 93 11.48 -11.31 11.43
C ASP A 93 10.31 -11.89 12.22
N LEU A 94 9.14 -11.25 12.22
CA LEU A 94 7.94 -11.77 12.87
C LEU A 94 6.68 -11.29 12.17
N LEU A 95 5.55 -11.97 12.40
CA LEU A 95 4.26 -11.42 12.01
C LEU A 95 3.84 -10.32 13.00
N GLU A 96 2.98 -9.43 12.53
CA GLU A 96 2.24 -8.50 13.37
C GLU A 96 1.54 -9.19 14.56
N GLY A 97 1.37 -8.46 15.66
CA GLY A 97 0.94 -8.98 16.97
C GLY A 97 1.85 -10.02 17.66
N GLN A 98 2.82 -10.61 16.96
CA GLN A 98 3.60 -11.71 17.52
C GLN A 98 4.65 -11.24 18.53
N SER A 99 5.11 -12.22 19.30
CA SER A 99 6.27 -12.08 20.16
C SER A 99 7.31 -13.12 19.75
N ARG A 100 8.56 -12.71 19.60
CA ARG A 100 9.67 -13.61 19.26
C ARG A 100 10.88 -13.37 20.14
N PRO A 101 11.59 -14.43 20.53
CA PRO A 101 12.84 -14.29 21.26
C PRO A 101 13.92 -13.69 20.35
N ILE A 102 14.75 -12.82 20.91
CA ILE A 102 16.04 -12.44 20.34
C ILE A 102 17.06 -13.39 20.95
N THR A 103 17.56 -14.33 20.16
CA THR A 103 18.45 -15.38 20.65
C THR A 103 19.90 -15.10 20.26
N TRP A 104 20.78 -16.03 20.62
CA TRP A 104 22.16 -16.05 20.16
C TRP A 104 22.27 -16.32 18.64
N GLU A 105 21.24 -16.85 17.97
CA GLU A 105 21.27 -16.96 16.51
C GLU A 105 21.06 -15.61 15.81
N GLU A 106 20.25 -14.71 16.38
CA GLU A 106 19.95 -13.41 15.76
C GLU A 106 20.99 -12.32 16.08
N LEU A 107 21.54 -12.28 17.30
CA LEU A 107 22.48 -11.24 17.73
C LEU A 107 23.65 -11.82 18.54
N GLN A 108 24.83 -11.84 17.93
CA GLN A 108 26.04 -12.32 18.60
C GLN A 108 27.00 -11.18 18.91
N VAL A 109 27.42 -11.18 20.16
CA VAL A 109 28.36 -10.20 20.72
C VAL A 109 29.60 -10.95 21.16
N VAL A 110 30.77 -10.45 20.78
CA VAL A 110 32.04 -11.02 21.18
C VAL A 110 32.87 -9.96 21.89
N ASP A 111 33.57 -10.42 22.91
CA ASP A 111 34.45 -9.63 23.74
C ASP A 111 35.69 -10.48 24.03
N LYS A 112 36.86 -9.86 24.19
CA LYS A 112 38.14 -10.58 24.26
C LYS A 112 38.49 -10.99 25.69
N ASP A 113 38.16 -10.17 26.66
CA ASP A 113 38.60 -10.28 28.04
C ASP A 113 37.45 -10.58 29.01
N ASN A 114 36.21 -10.16 28.73
CA ASN A 114 35.15 -10.28 29.74
C ASN A 114 33.71 -10.42 29.19
N ILE A 115 33.45 -11.31 28.23
CA ILE A 115 32.09 -11.51 27.65
C ILE A 115 30.95 -11.67 28.68
N ASN A 116 31.24 -12.21 29.87
CA ASN A 116 30.25 -12.38 30.94
C ASN A 116 29.86 -11.08 31.65
N ALA A 117 30.68 -10.02 31.57
CA ALA A 117 30.38 -8.69 32.07
C ALA A 117 29.57 -7.85 31.06
N VAL A 118 29.50 -8.31 29.80
CA VAL A 118 28.82 -7.59 28.73
C VAL A 118 27.31 -7.58 28.95
N HIS A 119 26.75 -6.37 28.97
CA HIS A 119 25.33 -6.12 29.02
C HIS A 119 24.90 -5.23 27.85
N LEU A 120 23.67 -5.44 27.40
CA LEU A 120 23.04 -4.67 26.35
C LEU A 120 21.94 -3.82 26.98
N VAL A 121 21.87 -2.56 26.59
CA VAL A 121 20.83 -1.61 27.01
C VAL A 121 20.14 -1.07 25.77
N ALA A 122 18.83 -1.24 25.65
CA ALA A 122 18.03 -0.53 24.65
C ALA A 122 18.02 0.97 25.03
N VAL A 123 18.74 1.78 24.25
CA VAL A 123 18.85 3.23 24.47
C VAL A 123 17.98 4.05 23.52
N ASP A 124 17.42 3.41 22.50
CA ASP A 124 16.48 3.97 21.54
C ASP A 124 15.66 2.84 20.90
N GLY A 125 14.42 3.12 20.52
CA GLY A 125 13.41 2.12 20.17
C GLY A 125 13.14 1.10 21.30
N PRO A 126 12.33 0.06 21.05
CA PRO A 126 11.40 -0.07 19.92
C PRO A 126 10.27 0.97 19.95
N ALA A 127 9.77 1.37 18.79
CA ALA A 127 8.63 2.29 18.65
C ALA A 127 7.27 1.56 18.58
N HIS A 128 7.26 0.35 18.04
CA HIS A 128 6.08 -0.47 17.74
C HIS A 128 6.09 -1.78 18.55
N GLY A 129 6.65 -1.71 19.75
CA GLY A 129 6.76 -2.88 20.60
C GLY A 129 7.42 -2.64 21.94
N ARG A 130 7.78 -3.73 22.59
CA ARG A 130 8.52 -3.71 23.86
C ARG A 130 9.39 -4.94 24.02
N LEU A 131 10.46 -4.79 24.80
CA LEU A 131 11.28 -5.91 25.25
C LEU A 131 10.81 -6.44 26.61
N SER A 132 10.90 -7.75 26.78
CA SER A 132 10.83 -8.41 28.09
C SER A 132 12.01 -9.36 28.29
N VAL A 133 12.36 -9.59 29.55
CA VAL A 133 13.34 -10.60 29.95
C VAL A 133 12.66 -11.47 30.98
N ARG A 134 12.55 -12.78 30.70
CA ARG A 134 11.82 -13.74 31.55
C ARG A 134 10.38 -13.29 31.88
N GLY A 135 9.71 -12.70 30.90
CA GLY A 135 8.32 -12.23 31.01
C GLY A 135 8.14 -10.88 31.70
N VAL A 136 9.20 -10.26 32.22
CA VAL A 136 9.14 -8.93 32.83
C VAL A 136 9.62 -7.89 31.83
N LYS A 137 8.87 -6.79 31.66
CA LYS A 137 9.28 -5.66 30.80
C LYS A 137 10.68 -5.20 31.21
N ALA A 138 11.59 -5.15 30.25
CA ALA A 138 12.99 -4.84 30.49
C ALA A 138 13.57 -4.05 29.31
N PHE A 139 14.60 -3.27 29.58
CA PHE A 139 15.38 -2.54 28.56
C PHE A 139 16.87 -2.87 28.66
N MET A 140 17.25 -3.79 29.55
CA MET A 140 18.63 -4.21 29.78
C MET A 140 18.67 -5.72 30.02
N PHE A 141 19.68 -6.38 29.45
CA PHE A 141 19.93 -7.81 29.62
C PHE A 141 21.41 -8.13 29.40
N GLN A 142 21.83 -9.33 29.77
CA GLN A 142 23.19 -9.82 29.56
C GLN A 142 23.27 -10.77 28.36
N VAL A 143 24.49 -11.04 27.90
CA VAL A 143 24.74 -12.02 26.82
C VAL A 143 24.20 -13.41 27.15
N ARG A 144 24.20 -13.82 28.43
CA ARG A 144 23.60 -15.10 28.85
C ARG A 144 22.09 -15.16 28.58
N ASP A 145 21.38 -14.05 28.67
CA ASP A 145 19.93 -14.01 28.50
C ASP A 145 19.55 -14.23 27.01
N LEU A 146 20.40 -13.78 26.08
CA LEU A 146 20.28 -14.11 24.65
C LEU A 146 20.51 -15.60 24.40
N LYS A 147 21.53 -16.20 25.03
CA LYS A 147 21.85 -17.63 24.91
C LYS A 147 20.78 -18.54 25.50
N GLU A 148 20.09 -18.08 26.54
CA GLU A 148 18.96 -18.79 27.13
C GLU A 148 17.64 -18.54 26.39
N GLY A 149 17.62 -17.63 25.41
CA GLY A 149 16.42 -17.29 24.63
C GLY A 149 15.33 -16.60 25.46
N VAL A 150 15.70 -15.93 26.57
CA VAL A 150 14.72 -15.33 27.50
C VAL A 150 14.47 -13.84 27.25
N VAL A 151 15.16 -13.24 26.27
CA VAL A 151 14.92 -11.87 25.79
C VAL A 151 13.88 -11.94 24.69
N ILE A 152 12.72 -11.33 24.88
CA ILE A 152 11.59 -11.42 23.94
C ILE A 152 11.19 -10.01 23.49
N TYR A 153 11.09 -9.84 22.17
CA TYR A 153 10.42 -8.70 21.57
C TYR A 153 8.93 -9.01 21.42
N HIS A 154 8.09 -8.07 21.82
CA HIS A 154 6.64 -8.12 21.68
C HIS A 154 6.20 -6.98 20.77
N HIS A 155 5.67 -7.30 19.59
CA HIS A 155 5.08 -6.30 18.71
C HIS A 155 3.75 -5.78 19.27
N SER A 156 3.41 -4.52 18.97
CA SER A 156 2.20 -3.88 19.51
C SER A 156 0.90 -4.24 18.80
N ASP A 157 0.95 -5.02 17.71
CA ASP A 157 -0.22 -5.23 16.84
C ASP A 157 -0.65 -3.91 16.16
N SER A 158 0.34 -3.13 15.73
CA SER A 158 0.14 -1.94 14.90
C SER A 158 0.59 -2.24 13.48
N ASP A 159 -0.03 -1.63 12.47
CA ASP A 159 0.24 -1.88 11.03
C ASP A 159 1.66 -1.44 10.55
N SER A 160 2.61 -1.26 11.46
CA SER A 160 4.01 -1.01 11.16
C SER A 160 4.68 -2.22 10.55
N THR A 161 5.33 -2.03 9.40
CA THR A 161 6.10 -3.06 8.68
C THR A 161 7.55 -3.18 9.15
N SER A 162 8.02 -2.27 10.01
CA SER A 162 9.38 -2.32 10.55
C SER A 162 9.50 -1.64 11.90
N ASP A 163 10.45 -2.12 12.71
CA ASP A 163 10.90 -1.47 13.93
C ASP A 163 12.41 -1.66 14.08
N HIS A 164 13.00 -1.09 15.13
CA HIS A 164 14.39 -1.32 15.45
C HIS A 164 14.68 -1.02 16.91
N ILE A 165 15.80 -1.54 17.39
CA ILE A 165 16.31 -1.23 18.71
C ILE A 165 17.76 -0.80 18.57
N ILE A 166 18.12 0.33 19.17
CA ILE A 166 19.53 0.71 19.30
C ILE A 166 20.03 0.19 20.64
N PHE A 167 20.87 -0.84 20.60
CA PHE A 167 21.55 -1.36 21.77
C PHE A 167 22.83 -0.58 22.04
N ARG A 168 23.00 -0.09 23.26
CA ARG A 168 24.31 0.22 23.84
C ARG A 168 24.85 -1.06 24.48
N ILE A 169 25.93 -1.58 23.92
CA ILE A 169 26.60 -2.81 24.37
C ILE A 169 27.84 -2.38 25.14
N SER A 170 27.96 -2.80 26.40
CA SER A 170 29.06 -2.37 27.28
C SER A 170 29.53 -3.50 28.18
N ASP A 171 30.84 -3.56 28.39
CA ASP A 171 31.54 -4.41 29.35
C ASP A 171 31.82 -3.68 30.70
N GLY A 172 31.37 -2.42 30.83
CA GLY A 172 31.62 -1.53 31.96
C GLY A 172 32.77 -0.53 31.77
N HIS A 173 33.71 -0.79 30.85
CA HIS A 173 34.85 0.10 30.54
C HIS A 173 34.73 0.74 29.15
N HIS A 174 34.26 -0.06 28.20
CA HIS A 174 34.02 0.29 26.81
C HIS A 174 32.53 0.17 26.50
N SER A 175 32.10 0.91 25.48
CA SER A 175 30.73 0.78 24.99
C SER A 175 30.64 1.10 23.51
N ILE A 176 29.79 0.36 22.81
CA ILE A 176 29.43 0.63 21.41
C ILE A 176 27.91 0.76 21.28
N ARG A 177 27.45 1.43 20.23
CA ARG A 177 26.04 1.41 19.82
C ARG A 177 25.88 0.55 18.58
N HIS A 178 24.82 -0.25 18.54
CA HIS A 178 24.50 -1.09 17.39
C HIS A 178 22.98 -1.10 17.15
N LYS A 179 22.58 -1.01 15.88
CA LYS A 179 21.17 -1.07 15.48
C LYS A 179 20.77 -2.52 15.22
N PHE A 180 19.74 -3.00 15.89
CA PHE A 180 19.11 -4.29 15.66
C PHE A 180 17.81 -4.08 14.87
N PRO A 181 17.74 -4.44 13.58
CA PRO A 181 16.55 -4.26 12.77
C PRO A 181 15.48 -5.31 13.11
N ILE A 182 14.22 -4.91 13.05
CA ILE A 182 13.06 -5.79 13.22
C ILE A 182 12.16 -5.58 12.01
N ASN A 183 11.88 -6.65 11.28
CA ASN A 183 11.02 -6.65 10.12
C ASN A 183 9.70 -7.32 10.50
N ILE A 184 8.58 -6.60 10.27
CA ILE A 184 7.25 -7.05 10.65
C ILE A 184 6.49 -7.37 9.37
N LEU A 185 6.07 -8.62 9.26
CA LEU A 185 5.19 -9.08 8.22
C LEU A 185 3.76 -8.70 8.61
N PRO A 186 3.06 -7.92 7.77
CA PRO A 186 1.71 -7.46 8.08
C PRO A 186 0.74 -8.64 8.19
N LYS A 187 -0.30 -8.44 8.99
CA LYS A 187 -1.42 -9.36 9.10
C LYS A 187 -2.65 -8.66 8.52
N ASP A 188 -3.31 -9.32 7.60
CA ASP A 188 -4.52 -8.82 6.89
C ASP A 188 -5.73 -8.76 7.84
N ASP A 189 -5.80 -7.73 8.67
CA ASP A 189 -6.83 -7.53 9.69
C ASP A 189 -7.38 -6.10 9.82
N SER A 190 -6.88 -5.16 9.00
CA SER A 190 -7.41 -3.82 8.82
C SER A 190 -8.30 -3.74 7.59
N PRO A 191 -9.46 -3.04 7.65
CA PRO A 191 -10.30 -2.86 6.47
C PRO A 191 -9.77 -1.75 5.53
N PRO A 192 -10.05 -1.83 4.22
CA PRO A 192 -9.66 -0.80 3.26
C PRO A 192 -10.42 0.52 3.48
N PHE A 193 -9.85 1.63 3.00
CA PHE A 193 -10.47 2.96 3.12
C PHE A 193 -10.25 3.84 1.89
N LEU A 194 -11.18 4.79 1.65
CA LEU A 194 -11.05 5.74 0.55
C LEU A 194 -10.03 6.83 0.87
N ILE A 195 -9.12 7.07 -0.06
CA ILE A 195 -8.20 8.22 -0.08
C ILE A 195 -8.69 9.32 -1.02
N ASN A 196 -9.49 8.97 -2.05
CA ASN A 196 -10.22 9.91 -2.89
C ASN A 196 -11.71 9.55 -2.94
N ASN A 197 -12.58 10.55 -2.78
CA ASN A 197 -14.02 10.47 -2.97
C ASN A 197 -14.57 11.83 -3.40
N VAL A 198 -14.26 12.22 -4.63
CA VAL A 198 -14.70 13.48 -5.25
C VAL A 198 -16.02 13.24 -5.97
N ALA A 199 -16.94 14.21 -5.89
CA ALA A 199 -18.21 14.13 -6.58
C ALA A 199 -18.01 13.93 -8.09
N LEU A 200 -18.79 13.03 -8.66
CA LEU A 200 -18.80 12.79 -10.09
C LEU A 200 -19.56 13.92 -10.79
N GLU A 201 -19.06 14.32 -11.95
CA GLU A 201 -19.68 15.35 -12.78
C GLU A 201 -20.00 14.75 -14.15
N VAL A 202 -21.26 14.83 -14.57
CA VAL A 202 -21.72 14.19 -15.82
C VAL A 202 -22.82 15.03 -16.48
N PRO A 203 -22.85 15.19 -17.80
CA PRO A 203 -24.02 15.75 -18.46
C PRO A 203 -25.19 14.76 -18.40
N GLU A 204 -26.41 15.29 -18.42
CA GLU A 204 -27.63 14.49 -18.56
C GLU A 204 -27.54 13.54 -19.77
N GLY A 205 -27.97 12.29 -19.58
CA GLY A 205 -27.88 11.21 -20.57
C GLY A 205 -26.44 10.76 -20.87
N GLY A 206 -25.45 11.43 -20.28
CA GLY A 206 -24.04 11.18 -20.48
C GLY A 206 -23.48 10.05 -19.62
N ALA A 207 -22.17 9.86 -19.73
CA ALA A 207 -21.43 8.94 -18.88
C ALA A 207 -20.06 9.53 -18.51
N VAL A 208 -19.64 9.30 -17.27
CA VAL A 208 -18.34 9.72 -16.75
C VAL A 208 -17.55 8.49 -16.31
N ARG A 209 -16.27 8.44 -16.67
CA ARG A 209 -15.36 7.38 -16.24
C ARG A 209 -14.93 7.64 -14.80
N LEU A 210 -15.02 6.63 -13.93
CA LEU A 210 -14.44 6.69 -12.60
C LEU A 210 -12.91 6.58 -12.75
N GLN A 211 -12.20 7.58 -12.25
CA GLN A 211 -10.75 7.69 -12.33
C GLN A 211 -10.17 7.78 -10.92
N GLU A 212 -8.88 7.47 -10.77
CA GLU A 212 -8.20 7.43 -9.46
C GLU A 212 -8.32 8.75 -8.69
N TYR A 213 -8.28 9.90 -9.36
CA TYR A 213 -8.44 11.20 -8.68
C TYR A 213 -9.88 11.47 -8.21
N LEU A 214 -10.87 10.73 -8.73
CA LEU A 214 -12.27 10.82 -8.31
C LEU A 214 -12.55 9.83 -7.18
N LEU A 215 -12.18 8.57 -7.37
CA LEU A 215 -12.45 7.49 -6.43
C LEU A 215 -11.24 6.56 -6.39
N LEU A 216 -10.64 6.42 -5.21
CA LEU A 216 -9.49 5.55 -4.97
C LEU A 216 -9.46 5.13 -3.51
N ALA A 217 -9.19 3.86 -3.27
CA ALA A 217 -9.04 3.26 -1.96
C ALA A 217 -7.61 2.77 -1.76
N THR A 218 -7.22 2.56 -0.52
CA THR A 218 -5.99 1.88 -0.18
C THR A 218 -6.22 0.98 1.03
N ASP A 219 -5.33 0.02 1.19
CA ASP A 219 -5.28 -0.91 2.29
C ASP A 219 -3.84 -1.00 2.84
N THR A 220 -3.70 -1.07 4.17
CA THR A 220 -2.40 -0.99 4.84
C THR A 220 -1.66 -2.32 4.88
N ASP A 221 -2.36 -3.44 4.83
CA ASP A 221 -1.83 -4.77 5.07
C ASP A 221 -2.10 -5.75 3.91
N SER A 222 -2.93 -5.35 2.92
CA SER A 222 -3.25 -6.12 1.73
C SER A 222 -3.06 -5.33 0.42
N SER A 223 -3.41 -5.95 -0.72
CA SER A 223 -3.15 -5.36 -2.05
C SER A 223 -4.29 -4.44 -2.49
N ASP A 224 -3.94 -3.18 -2.81
CA ASP A 224 -4.90 -2.19 -3.32
C ASP A 224 -5.67 -2.64 -4.56
N ASP A 225 -5.06 -3.43 -5.45
CA ASP A 225 -5.66 -3.92 -6.71
C ASP A 225 -6.86 -4.84 -6.47
N LEU A 226 -6.88 -5.55 -5.35
CA LEU A 226 -7.87 -6.56 -5.00
C LEU A 226 -8.99 -6.01 -4.10
N ILE A 227 -8.95 -4.73 -3.75
CA ILE A 227 -10.04 -4.08 -3.01
C ILE A 227 -11.31 -4.13 -3.85
N LEU A 228 -12.35 -4.75 -3.29
CA LEU A 228 -13.67 -4.88 -3.88
C LEU A 228 -14.55 -3.72 -3.44
N TYR A 229 -15.07 -2.99 -4.42
CA TYR A 229 -16.08 -1.97 -4.26
C TYR A 229 -17.45 -2.62 -4.49
N GLN A 230 -18.24 -2.76 -3.43
CA GLN A 230 -19.58 -3.34 -3.49
C GLN A 230 -20.66 -2.27 -3.27
N MET A 231 -21.58 -2.13 -4.22
CA MET A 231 -22.71 -1.22 -4.10
C MET A 231 -23.71 -1.76 -3.08
N VAL A 232 -24.04 -0.94 -2.10
CA VAL A 232 -25.02 -1.23 -1.04
C VAL A 232 -26.37 -0.59 -1.37
N SER A 233 -26.34 0.66 -1.85
CA SER A 233 -27.51 1.37 -2.36
C SER A 233 -27.17 1.98 -3.71
N GLY A 234 -27.96 1.66 -4.73
CA GLY A 234 -27.72 2.14 -6.08
C GLY A 234 -28.20 3.57 -6.35
N PRO A 235 -27.67 4.17 -7.43
CA PRO A 235 -28.13 5.47 -7.91
C PRO A 235 -29.60 5.41 -8.36
N ARG A 236 -30.32 6.53 -8.26
CA ARG A 236 -31.73 6.64 -8.65
C ARG A 236 -31.93 7.04 -10.11
N ALA A 237 -31.01 7.83 -10.65
CA ALA A 237 -31.05 8.43 -11.99
C ALA A 237 -29.89 7.95 -12.87
N GLY A 238 -29.28 6.83 -12.52
CA GLY A 238 -28.20 6.27 -13.32
C GLY A 238 -27.88 4.84 -12.94
N ARG A 239 -26.70 4.39 -13.37
CA ARG A 239 -26.14 3.08 -13.03
C ARG A 239 -24.63 3.08 -13.23
N LEU A 240 -23.95 2.21 -12.50
CA LEU A 240 -22.57 1.87 -12.80
C LEU A 240 -22.51 0.83 -13.91
N VAL A 241 -21.61 1.04 -14.86
CA VAL A 241 -21.37 0.12 -15.98
C VAL A 241 -19.88 -0.17 -16.14
N ARG A 242 -19.56 -1.44 -16.44
CA ARG A 242 -18.23 -1.86 -16.86
C ARG A 242 -18.16 -1.91 -18.38
N LYS A 243 -17.12 -1.31 -18.97
CA LYS A 243 -16.84 -1.29 -20.42
C LYS A 243 -15.47 -1.90 -20.69
N SER A 244 -15.40 -2.91 -21.55
CA SER A 244 -14.12 -3.49 -21.99
C SER A 244 -13.41 -2.65 -23.07
N SER A 245 -14.14 -1.75 -23.74
CA SER A 245 -13.58 -0.73 -24.62
C SER A 245 -14.54 0.46 -24.74
N THR A 246 -14.02 1.62 -25.15
CA THR A 246 -14.79 2.88 -25.29
C THR A 246 -15.97 2.78 -26.26
N HIS A 247 -15.94 1.83 -27.20
CA HIS A 247 -16.93 1.68 -28.27
C HIS A 247 -17.98 0.59 -28.01
N GLN A 248 -17.89 -0.14 -26.89
CA GLN A 248 -18.86 -1.18 -26.53
C GLN A 248 -19.91 -0.65 -25.55
N THR A 249 -21.14 -1.18 -25.69
CA THR A 249 -22.19 -0.97 -24.70
C THR A 249 -21.75 -1.57 -23.37
N GLY A 250 -21.74 -0.76 -22.31
CA GLY A 250 -21.34 -1.21 -20.98
C GLY A 250 -22.37 -2.16 -20.37
N VAL A 251 -21.90 -3.08 -19.52
CA VAL A 251 -22.74 -3.98 -18.73
C VAL A 251 -22.93 -3.38 -17.34
N SER A 252 -24.16 -3.36 -16.85
CA SER A 252 -24.46 -2.89 -15.48
C SER A 252 -23.72 -3.74 -14.45
N VAL A 253 -23.13 -3.11 -13.44
CA VAL A 253 -22.40 -3.80 -12.38
C VAL A 253 -22.76 -3.24 -11.02
N ASP A 254 -22.94 -4.13 -10.04
CA ASP A 254 -23.16 -3.75 -8.63
C ASP A 254 -21.85 -3.85 -7.84
N SER A 255 -20.77 -4.33 -8.45
CA SER A 255 -19.43 -4.34 -7.85
C SER A 255 -18.29 -4.41 -8.86
N PHE A 256 -17.14 -3.91 -8.43
CA PHE A 256 -15.91 -3.91 -9.21
C PHE A 256 -14.67 -3.91 -8.32
N LEU A 257 -13.54 -4.38 -8.85
CA LEU A 257 -12.27 -4.31 -8.16
C LEU A 257 -11.58 -2.98 -8.45
N GLN A 258 -10.72 -2.51 -7.55
CA GLN A 258 -9.92 -1.31 -7.77
C GLN A 258 -9.14 -1.37 -9.09
N ARG A 259 -8.55 -2.53 -9.42
CA ARG A 259 -7.87 -2.71 -10.71
C ARG A 259 -8.77 -2.43 -11.92
N ASP A 260 -10.07 -2.74 -11.85
CA ASP A 260 -11.01 -2.45 -12.94
C ASP A 260 -11.19 -0.93 -13.13
N LEU A 261 -11.16 -0.17 -12.02
CA LEU A 261 -11.20 1.28 -12.01
C LEU A 261 -9.88 1.87 -12.55
N ILE A 262 -8.73 1.37 -12.10
CA ILE A 262 -7.40 1.80 -12.54
C ILE A 262 -7.20 1.53 -14.05
N GLU A 263 -7.70 0.39 -14.54
CA GLU A 263 -7.73 0.05 -15.97
C GLU A 263 -8.75 0.90 -16.76
N GLY A 264 -9.52 1.76 -16.10
CA GLY A 264 -10.44 2.71 -16.70
C GLY A 264 -11.70 2.07 -17.27
N GLN A 265 -12.13 0.94 -16.72
CA GLN A 265 -13.26 0.17 -17.22
C GLN A 265 -14.60 0.57 -16.58
N ILE A 266 -14.58 1.31 -15.48
CA ILE A 266 -15.78 1.62 -14.68
C ILE A 266 -16.29 3.02 -15.00
N TYR A 267 -17.59 3.13 -15.25
CA TYR A 267 -18.28 4.37 -15.60
C TYR A 267 -19.57 4.50 -14.81
N TYR A 268 -19.93 5.73 -14.46
CA TYR A 268 -21.31 6.09 -14.16
C TYR A 268 -22.00 6.52 -15.45
N GLN A 269 -23.24 6.07 -15.67
CA GLN A 269 -24.07 6.47 -16.80
C GLN A 269 -25.41 7.02 -16.30
N HIS A 270 -25.74 8.25 -16.68
CA HIS A 270 -27.02 8.89 -16.38
C HIS A 270 -28.15 8.30 -17.23
N SER A 271 -29.36 8.22 -16.70
CA SER A 271 -30.56 7.73 -17.39
C SER A 271 -31.01 8.67 -18.52
N GLY A 272 -30.72 9.96 -18.39
CA GLY A 272 -31.25 11.02 -19.26
C GLY A 272 -32.64 11.49 -18.86
N ASP A 273 -33.00 11.33 -17.58
CA ASP A 273 -34.13 12.04 -17.00
C ASP A 273 -33.67 13.36 -16.37
N GLU A 274 -34.63 14.21 -15.99
CA GLU A 274 -34.40 15.53 -15.39
C GLU A 274 -34.00 15.47 -13.90
N THR A 275 -33.08 14.57 -13.54
CA THR A 275 -32.55 14.43 -12.19
C THR A 275 -31.14 15.00 -12.13
N PHE A 276 -30.96 16.11 -11.41
CA PHE A 276 -29.69 16.85 -11.40
C PHE A 276 -28.72 16.48 -10.27
N GLU A 277 -29.19 15.67 -9.33
CA GLU A 277 -28.42 15.14 -8.20
C GLU A 277 -28.69 13.65 -8.04
N ASP A 278 -27.64 12.86 -7.98
CA ASP A 278 -27.73 11.43 -7.69
C ASP A 278 -26.62 11.02 -6.71
N SER A 279 -26.76 9.82 -6.14
CA SER A 279 -25.77 9.28 -5.21
C SER A 279 -25.91 7.79 -5.10
N PHE A 280 -24.80 7.12 -4.79
CA PHE A 280 -24.80 5.70 -4.48
C PHE A 280 -23.85 5.40 -3.33
N ASP A 281 -24.15 4.34 -2.59
CA ASP A 281 -23.40 3.93 -1.40
C ASP A 281 -22.56 2.70 -1.71
N MET A 282 -21.30 2.74 -1.30
CA MET A 282 -20.31 1.70 -1.53
C MET A 282 -19.76 1.17 -0.20
N LEU A 283 -19.57 -0.14 -0.14
CA LEU A 283 -18.84 -0.84 0.91
C LEU A 283 -17.58 -1.43 0.28
N LEU A 284 -16.42 -1.14 0.88
CA LEU A 284 -15.15 -1.72 0.47
C LEU A 284 -14.84 -2.97 1.29
N SER A 285 -14.22 -3.96 0.64
CA SER A 285 -13.66 -5.12 1.30
C SER A 285 -12.36 -5.58 0.64
N ASP A 286 -11.46 -6.16 1.43
CA ASP A 286 -10.24 -6.80 0.95
C ASP A 286 -10.49 -8.24 0.45
N SER A 287 -9.40 -9.00 0.27
CA SER A 287 -9.43 -10.42 -0.09
C SER A 287 -9.33 -11.38 1.11
N HIS A 288 -9.37 -10.89 2.35
CA HIS A 288 -9.27 -11.70 3.55
C HIS A 288 -10.46 -12.67 3.67
N GLN A 289 -10.33 -13.70 4.50
CA GLN A 289 -11.42 -14.64 4.76
C GLN A 289 -11.61 -14.93 6.26
N PRO A 290 -12.68 -14.39 6.89
CA PRO A 290 -13.71 -13.51 6.32
C PRO A 290 -13.16 -12.14 5.91
N PRO A 291 -13.75 -11.43 4.92
CA PRO A 291 -13.20 -10.17 4.44
C PRO A 291 -13.30 -9.07 5.51
N ASN A 292 -12.29 -8.20 5.60
CA ASN A 292 -12.38 -7.01 6.44
C ASN A 292 -13.24 -5.97 5.71
N LEU A 293 -14.27 -5.48 6.40
CA LEU A 293 -15.28 -4.59 5.83
C LEU A 293 -15.06 -3.16 6.31
N SER A 294 -15.02 -2.23 5.37
CA SER A 294 -14.99 -0.80 5.66
C SER A 294 -16.34 -0.27 6.17
N GLN A 295 -16.38 1.01 6.52
CA GLN A 295 -17.64 1.75 6.63
C GLN A 295 -18.27 1.97 5.24
N THR A 296 -19.55 2.34 5.20
CA THR A 296 -20.20 2.73 3.95
C THR A 296 -19.79 4.15 3.53
N TYR A 297 -19.45 4.30 2.26
CA TYR A 297 -19.09 5.58 1.63
C TYR A 297 -20.14 5.98 0.60
N THR A 298 -20.64 7.22 0.69
CA THR A 298 -21.53 7.79 -0.32
C THR A 298 -20.71 8.49 -1.40
N VAL A 299 -20.94 8.13 -2.66
CA VAL A 299 -20.42 8.82 -3.84
C VAL A 299 -21.52 9.69 -4.41
N VAL A 300 -21.26 11.00 -4.50
CA VAL A 300 -22.21 11.99 -5.00
C VAL A 300 -22.00 12.19 -6.49
N VAL A 301 -23.10 12.39 -7.23
CA VAL A 301 -23.10 12.71 -8.65
C VAL A 301 -23.85 14.01 -8.89
N HIS A 302 -23.17 14.98 -9.48
CA HIS A 302 -23.74 16.20 -10.01
C HIS A 302 -23.98 16.03 -11.50
N VAL A 303 -25.23 16.26 -11.91
CA VAL A 303 -25.66 16.10 -13.30
C VAL A 303 -25.94 17.47 -13.89
N PHE A 304 -25.28 17.79 -15.00
CA PHE A 304 -25.49 19.04 -15.72
C PHE A 304 -26.61 18.89 -16.77
N PRO A 305 -27.63 19.77 -16.77
CA PRO A 305 -28.73 19.71 -17.74
C PRO A 305 -28.21 19.86 -19.18
N VAL A 306 -28.87 19.18 -20.11
CA VAL A 306 -28.58 19.25 -21.55
C VAL A 306 -29.80 19.77 -22.29
N LYS A 307 -29.75 21.04 -22.71
CA LYS A 307 -30.86 21.77 -23.38
C LYS A 307 -31.59 20.99 -24.47
N ASP A 308 -32.56 20.20 -24.09
CA ASP A 308 -33.34 19.34 -24.99
C ASP A 308 -34.84 19.36 -24.69
N LEU A 309 -35.25 20.04 -23.61
CA LEU A 309 -36.65 20.31 -23.30
C LEU A 309 -37.13 21.64 -23.89
N LEU A 310 -38.36 21.61 -24.39
CA LEU A 310 -39.08 22.83 -24.79
C LEU A 310 -39.92 23.35 -23.62
N PRO A 311 -40.08 24.68 -23.47
CA PRO A 311 -40.98 25.25 -22.48
C PRO A 311 -42.39 24.67 -22.60
N ALA A 312 -42.92 24.16 -21.49
CA ALA A 312 -44.24 23.53 -21.43
C ALA A 312 -45.27 24.51 -20.87
N GLU A 313 -46.48 24.51 -21.44
CA GLU A 313 -47.58 25.34 -20.95
C GLU A 313 -48.06 24.84 -19.58
N ALA A 314 -48.17 25.74 -18.61
CA ALA A 314 -48.59 25.41 -17.26
C ALA A 314 -50.08 25.01 -17.22
N PRO A 315 -50.47 24.06 -16.36
CA PRO A 315 -51.88 23.68 -16.19
C PRO A 315 -52.76 24.88 -15.82
N GLY A 316 -53.89 25.04 -16.50
CA GLY A 316 -54.84 26.13 -16.25
C GLY A 316 -54.58 27.42 -17.04
N THR A 317 -53.59 27.44 -17.92
CA THR A 317 -53.36 28.55 -18.86
C THR A 317 -54.51 28.63 -19.87
N VAL A 318 -55.05 29.82 -20.06
CA VAL A 318 -56.20 30.09 -20.94
C VAL A 318 -55.77 30.97 -22.10
N ARG A 319 -55.74 30.43 -23.32
CA ARG A 319 -55.32 31.15 -24.54
C ARG A 319 -56.39 32.09 -25.11
N SER A 320 -57.21 32.71 -24.26
CA SER A 320 -58.25 33.63 -24.69
C SER A 320 -58.37 34.83 -23.75
N LEU A 321 -58.76 35.96 -24.31
CA LEU A 321 -58.98 37.21 -23.61
C LEU A 321 -60.25 37.85 -24.18
N VAL A 322 -61.18 38.25 -23.32
CA VAL A 322 -62.40 38.97 -23.73
C VAL A 322 -62.21 40.43 -23.37
N VAL A 323 -62.30 41.31 -24.36
CA VAL A 323 -62.04 42.74 -24.23
C VAL A 323 -63.26 43.52 -24.71
N ARG A 324 -63.68 44.53 -23.94
CA ARG A 324 -64.74 45.46 -24.35
C ARG A 324 -64.14 46.54 -25.26
N GLU A 325 -64.95 47.08 -26.17
CA GLU A 325 -64.52 47.95 -27.28
C GLU A 325 -63.60 49.12 -26.89
N THR A 326 -63.68 49.62 -25.66
CA THR A 326 -62.90 50.78 -25.18
C THR A 326 -61.95 50.45 -24.02
N GLU A 327 -61.82 49.19 -23.64
CA GLU A 327 -61.03 48.78 -22.47
C GLU A 327 -59.64 48.25 -22.87
N VAL A 328 -58.62 48.64 -22.11
CA VAL A 328 -57.28 48.04 -22.20
C VAL A 328 -57.21 46.91 -21.19
N VAL A 329 -56.89 45.71 -21.66
CA VAL A 329 -56.77 44.51 -20.80
C VAL A 329 -55.33 44.01 -20.86
N HIS A 330 -54.80 43.65 -19.69
CA HIS A 330 -53.45 43.13 -19.56
C HIS A 330 -53.38 41.65 -19.93
N VAL A 331 -52.36 41.27 -20.72
CA VAL A 331 -51.95 39.87 -20.85
C VAL A 331 -51.12 39.52 -19.63
N SER A 332 -51.49 38.46 -18.93
CA SER A 332 -50.80 38.00 -17.71
C SER A 332 -50.43 36.52 -17.81
N GLN A 333 -49.84 35.97 -16.75
CA GLN A 333 -49.58 34.53 -16.66
C GLN A 333 -50.85 33.68 -16.81
N SER A 334 -52.06 34.20 -16.56
CA SER A 334 -53.26 33.41 -16.84
C SER A 334 -53.44 33.09 -18.33
N GLN A 335 -52.85 33.89 -19.23
CA GLN A 335 -52.91 33.68 -20.68
C GLN A 335 -51.66 33.05 -21.28
N LEU A 336 -50.49 33.34 -20.71
CA LEU A 336 -49.19 32.89 -21.21
C LEU A 336 -48.31 32.47 -20.03
N ASN A 337 -48.60 31.32 -19.43
CA ASN A 337 -47.76 30.71 -18.42
C ASN A 337 -47.10 29.46 -19.00
N PHE A 338 -45.79 29.54 -19.19
CA PHE A 338 -44.95 28.44 -19.60
C PHE A 338 -43.85 28.29 -18.55
N SER A 339 -43.43 27.05 -18.32
CA SER A 339 -42.32 26.71 -17.44
C SER A 339 -41.35 25.82 -18.19
N ASP A 340 -40.06 25.99 -17.90
CA ASP A 340 -38.98 25.14 -18.38
C ASP A 340 -38.31 24.50 -17.15
N ARG A 341 -37.98 23.21 -17.22
CA ARG A 341 -37.35 22.51 -16.08
C ARG A 341 -35.84 22.71 -16.02
N GLU A 342 -35.22 23.03 -17.16
CA GLU A 342 -33.78 23.21 -17.28
C GLU A 342 -33.36 24.67 -17.10
N ASN A 343 -34.29 25.62 -17.31
CA ASN A 343 -34.04 27.05 -17.28
C ASN A 343 -34.97 27.74 -16.26
N PRO A 344 -34.50 28.80 -15.57
CA PRO A 344 -35.36 29.60 -14.72
C PRO A 344 -36.42 30.34 -15.56
N ASP A 345 -37.61 30.54 -15.00
CA ASP A 345 -38.73 31.21 -15.67
C ASP A 345 -38.39 32.60 -16.24
N SER A 346 -37.38 33.29 -15.66
CA SER A 346 -36.90 34.60 -16.13
C SER A 346 -36.31 34.59 -17.54
N ASP A 347 -35.89 33.42 -18.03
CA ASP A 347 -35.18 33.29 -19.30
C ASP A 347 -36.14 33.04 -20.47
N LEU A 348 -37.43 32.83 -20.18
CA LEU A 348 -38.47 32.64 -21.19
C LEU A 348 -38.79 33.94 -21.93
N THR A 349 -38.64 33.91 -23.25
CA THR A 349 -38.98 35.03 -24.13
C THR A 349 -40.19 34.70 -25.01
N TYR A 350 -41.20 35.56 -24.98
CA TYR A 350 -42.39 35.44 -25.84
C TYR A 350 -42.23 36.32 -27.08
N ILE A 351 -42.38 35.74 -28.27
CA ILE A 351 -42.25 36.45 -29.55
C ILE A 351 -43.61 36.46 -30.26
N ILE A 352 -44.07 37.64 -30.65
CA ILE A 352 -45.26 37.80 -31.49
C ILE A 352 -44.86 37.52 -32.95
N THR A 353 -45.29 36.38 -33.49
CA THR A 353 -44.93 35.93 -34.84
C THR A 353 -45.93 36.36 -35.92
N GLN A 354 -47.16 36.72 -35.52
CA GLN A 354 -48.22 37.16 -36.42
C GLN A 354 -48.94 38.36 -35.84
N SER A 355 -49.23 39.35 -36.69
CA SER A 355 -50.09 40.48 -36.37
C SER A 355 -51.56 40.05 -36.31
N CYS A 356 -52.34 40.70 -35.44
CA CYS A 356 -53.78 40.44 -35.33
C CYS A 356 -54.47 40.63 -36.68
N SER A 357 -55.02 39.55 -37.24
CA SER A 357 -55.86 39.60 -38.43
C SER A 357 -57.32 39.71 -38.02
N SER A 358 -58.01 40.72 -38.55
CA SER A 358 -59.45 40.87 -38.39
C SER A 358 -60.14 40.21 -39.59
N PRO A 359 -61.16 39.36 -39.39
CA PRO A 359 -61.96 38.87 -40.52
C PRO A 359 -62.72 39.98 -41.26
N LEU A 360 -62.71 41.23 -40.75
CA LEU A 360 -63.31 42.41 -41.38
C LEU A 360 -62.29 43.33 -42.09
N GLN A 361 -60.98 43.12 -41.91
CA GLN A 361 -59.90 43.79 -42.64
C GLN A 361 -58.75 42.78 -42.86
N PRO A 362 -58.73 42.10 -44.02
CA PRO A 362 -57.78 41.03 -44.33
C PRO A 362 -56.35 41.53 -44.55
#